data_AF-A0A1G9VYM4-F1
#
_entry.id   AF-A0A1G9VYM4-F1
#
_cell.length_a   1.000
_cell.length_b   1.000
_cell.length_c   1.000
_cell.angle_alpha   90.00
_cell.angle_beta   90.00
_cell.angle_gamma   90.00
#
_symmetry.space_group_name_H-M   'P 1'
#
loop_
_entity.id
_entity.type
_entity.pdbx_description
1 polymer ?
#
loop_
_entity_poly.entity_id
_entity_poly.type
_entity_poly.pdbx_seq_one_letter_code
_entity_poly.pdbx_strand_id
1 'polypeptide(L)'
;YIVLDYPFAYLHNEMREYIDMTIYIDTPLDIAMARRILRNYKENPIEDIRNDLTNYLVRGRAAYLEMERTVKPNSDIVIQGYFNPSFIVERILEEVTNRLS
;
A
#
# COMPACT_ATOMS: atom_id res chain seq x y z
N TYR A 1 1.95 2.85 20.52
CA TYR A 1 2.08 3.10 19.07
C TYR A 1 0.75 3.52 18.51
N ILE A 2 0.76 4.46 17.58
CA ILE A 2 -0.35 4.72 16.68
C ILE A 2 0.08 4.14 15.33
N VAL A 3 -0.73 3.26 14.75
CA VAL A 3 -0.53 2.77 13.39
C VAL A 3 -1.55 3.47 12.51
N LEU A 4 -1.06 4.16 11.48
CA LEU A 4 -1.88 4.93 10.55
C LEU A 4 -1.69 4.38 9.15
N ASP A 5 -2.77 3.92 8.52
CA ASP A 5 -2.77 3.65 7.07
C ASP A 5 -2.82 5.01 6.35
N TYR A 6 -1.70 5.38 5.72
CA TYR A 6 -1.45 6.73 5.22
C TYR A 6 -0.68 6.71 3.90
N PRO A 7 -1.20 7.30 2.82
CA PRO A 7 -0.64 7.13 1.48
C PRO A 7 0.56 8.03 1.18
N PHE A 8 0.95 8.96 2.05
CA PHE A 8 1.89 10.04 1.70
C PHE A 8 3.27 9.93 2.37
N ALA A 9 3.51 8.95 3.25
CA ALA A 9 4.74 8.88 4.05
C ALA A 9 5.07 10.28 4.65
N TYR A 10 6.28 10.80 4.41
CA TYR A 10 6.72 12.13 4.85
C TYR A 10 6.37 13.29 3.90
N LEU A 11 5.67 13.04 2.79
CA LEU A 11 5.43 14.06 1.76
C LEU A 11 4.40 15.12 2.15
N HIS A 12 3.64 14.90 3.22
CA HIS A 12 2.72 15.89 3.76
C HIS A 12 3.40 16.69 4.87
N ASN A 13 3.65 17.97 4.60
CA ASN A 13 4.50 18.83 5.42
C ASN A 13 4.00 18.98 6.86
N GLU A 14 2.70 19.02 7.06
CA GLU A 14 2.08 19.20 8.37
C GLU A 14 2.09 17.91 9.19
N MET A 15 2.12 16.75 8.53
CA MET A 15 2.13 15.46 9.22
C MET A 15 3.53 14.91 9.45
N ARG A 16 4.50 15.27 8.61
CA ARG A 16 5.83 14.64 8.61
C ARG A 16 6.53 14.72 9.97
N GLU A 17 6.30 15.79 10.74
CA GLU A 17 6.94 16.01 12.03
C GLU A 17 6.38 15.10 13.14
N TYR A 18 5.20 14.51 12.93
CA TYR A 18 4.54 13.59 13.86
C TYR A 18 4.74 12.13 13.49
N ILE A 19 5.45 11.83 12.40
CA ILE A 19 5.64 10.48 11.90
C ILE A 19 7.03 10.00 12.32
N ASP A 20 7.09 9.03 13.24
CA ASP A 20 8.35 8.46 13.69
C ASP A 20 8.93 7.46 12.70
N MET A 21 8.09 6.82 11.87
CA MET A 21 8.47 5.77 10.92
C MET A 21 7.41 5.63 9.82
N THR A 22 7.85 5.34 8.61
CA THR A 22 7.01 5.02 7.45
C THR A 22 7.37 3.66 6.86
N ILE A 23 6.35 2.88 6.51
CA ILE A 23 6.51 1.56 5.91
C ILE A 23 5.70 1.52 4.61
N TYR A 24 6.37 1.22 3.49
CA TYR A 24 5.74 1.05 2.19
C TYR A 24 5.57 -0.43 1.87
N ILE A 25 4.33 -0.87 1.62
CA ILE A 25 4.03 -2.24 1.18
C ILE A 25 4.05 -2.30 -0.34
N ASP A 26 5.18 -2.73 -0.89
CA ASP A 26 5.45 -2.79 -2.33
C ASP A 26 4.77 -4.00 -2.95
N THR A 27 3.50 -3.83 -3.34
CA THR A 27 2.72 -4.87 -4.00
C THR A 27 2.72 -4.62 -5.51
N PRO A 28 3.22 -5.55 -6.33
CA PRO A 28 3.08 -5.47 -7.78
C PRO A 28 1.63 -5.22 -8.21
N LEU A 29 1.43 -4.31 -9.17
CA LEU A 29 0.10 -3.81 -9.51
C LEU A 29 -0.84 -4.88 -10.09
N ASP A 30 -0.29 -5.89 -10.76
CA ASP A 30 -1.01 -7.07 -11.23
C ASP A 30 -1.51 -7.93 -10.06
N ILE A 31 -0.68 -8.17 -9.05
CA ILE A 31 -1.07 -8.89 -7.82
C ILE A 31 -2.12 -8.08 -7.04
N ALA A 32 -1.92 -6.77 -6.89
CA ALA A 32 -2.88 -5.90 -6.22
C ALA A 32 -4.24 -5.90 -6.94
N MET A 33 -4.22 -5.85 -8.28
CA MET A 33 -5.43 -5.92 -9.10
C MET A 33 -6.14 -7.26 -8.95
N ALA A 34 -5.42 -8.38 -9.08
CA ALA A 34 -6.01 -9.71 -8.94
C ALA A 34 -6.67 -9.91 -7.57
N ARG A 35 -5.98 -9.52 -6.48
CA ARG A 35 -6.54 -9.54 -5.12
C ARG A 35 -7.79 -8.66 -4.99
N ARG A 36 -7.79 -7.47 -5.60
CA ARG A 36 -8.95 -6.57 -5.59
C ARG A 36 -10.16 -7.19 -6.29
N ILE A 37 -9.97 -7.78 -7.48
CA ILE A 37 -11.04 -8.46 -8.22
C ILE A 37 -11.59 -9.62 -7.40
N LEU A 38 -10.72 -10.49 -6.87
CA LEU A 38 -11.14 -11.66 -6.06
C LEU A 38 -11.87 -11.25 -4.78
N ARG A 39 -11.47 -10.15 -4.13
CA ARG A 39 -12.14 -9.62 -2.94
C ARG A 39 -13.53 -9.04 -3.26
N ASN A 40 -13.65 -8.34 -4.38
CA ASN A 40 -14.90 -7.72 -4.83
C ASN A 40 -15.81 -8.70 -5.58
N TYR A 41 -15.31 -9.90 -5.88
CA TYR A 41 -16.08 -11.02 -6.39
C TYR A 41 -17.03 -11.53 -5.30
N LYS A 42 -18.14 -10.83 -5.13
CA LYS A 42 -19.39 -11.40 -4.60
C LYS A 42 -20.19 -11.92 -5.81
N GLU A 43 -21.45 -12.31 -5.65
CA GLU A 43 -22.37 -12.61 -6.78
C GLU A 43 -22.64 -11.37 -7.69
N ASN A 44 -21.67 -10.48 -7.84
CA ASN A 44 -21.75 -9.24 -8.58
C ASN A 44 -21.74 -9.53 -10.09
N PRO A 45 -22.54 -8.77 -10.87
CA PRO A 45 -22.53 -8.84 -12.31
C PRO A 45 -21.12 -8.53 -12.85
N ILE A 46 -20.73 -9.19 -13.93
CA ILE A 46 -19.48 -8.96 -14.68
C ILE A 46 -19.23 -7.48 -15.03
N GLU A 47 -20.29 -6.69 -15.06
CA GLU A 47 -20.28 -5.25 -15.29
C GLU A 47 -19.54 -4.46 -14.20
N ASP A 48 -19.63 -4.87 -12.94
CA ASP A 48 -18.93 -4.20 -11.83
C ASP A 48 -17.42 -4.39 -11.95
N ILE A 49 -16.99 -5.61 -12.32
CA ILE A 49 -15.58 -5.92 -12.60
C ILE A 49 -15.08 -5.06 -13.76
N ARG A 50 -15.87 -4.93 -14.84
CA ARG A 50 -15.54 -4.09 -16.00
C ARG A 50 -15.38 -2.63 -15.60
N ASN A 51 -16.27 -2.10 -14.78
CA ASN A 51 -16.21 -0.73 -14.30
C ASN A 51 -15.00 -0.49 -13.39
N ASP A 52 -14.70 -1.41 -12.47
CA ASP A 52 -13.52 -1.34 -11.60
C ASP A 52 -12.20 -1.34 -12.38
N LEU A 53 -12.10 -2.17 -13.42
CA LEU A 53 -10.94 -2.22 -14.32
C LEU A 53 -10.81 -0.94 -15.14
N THR A 54 -11.92 -0.43 -15.68
CA THR A 54 -11.95 0.81 -16.45
C THR A 54 -11.51 2.00 -15.58
N ASN A 55 -12.05 2.10 -14.36
CA ASN A 55 -11.68 3.15 -13.41
C ASN A 55 -10.20 3.06 -13.01
N TYR A 56 -9.65 1.86 -12.86
CA TYR A 56 -8.22 1.70 -12.63
C TYR A 56 -7.38 2.22 -13.79
N LEU A 57 -7.72 1.87 -15.03
CA LEU A 57 -6.96 2.31 -16.20
C LEU A 57 -7.01 3.83 -16.39
N VAL A 58 -8.19 4.44 -16.20
CA VAL A 58 -8.39 5.87 -16.44
C VAL A 58 -7.89 6.75 -15.30
N ARG A 59 -8.03 6.28 -14.04
CA ARG A 59 -7.78 7.12 -12.85
C ARG A 59 -6.78 6.50 -11.88
N GLY A 60 -7.04 5.26 -11.45
CA GLY A 60 -6.30 4.64 -10.35
C GLY A 60 -4.81 4.42 -10.63
N ARG A 61 -4.47 3.93 -11.84
CA ARG A 61 -3.10 3.55 -12.21
C ARG A 61 -2.12 4.71 -12.10
N ALA A 62 -2.52 5.91 -12.53
CA ALA A 62 -1.67 7.08 -12.45
C ALA A 62 -1.28 7.41 -11.00
N ALA A 63 -2.22 7.30 -10.05
CA ALA A 63 -1.94 7.51 -8.64
C ALA A 63 -0.96 6.47 -8.08
N TYR A 64 -1.12 5.19 -8.42
CA TYR A 64 -0.19 4.15 -7.98
C TYR A 64 1.22 4.34 -8.52
N LEU A 65 1.36 4.69 -9.81
CA LEU A 65 2.66 4.97 -10.42
C LEU A 65 3.32 6.19 -9.77
N GLU A 66 2.53 7.19 -9.41
CA GLU A 66 3.03 8.36 -8.68
C GLU A 66 3.47 7.99 -7.26
N MET A 67 2.75 7.10 -6.57
CA MET A 67 3.17 6.57 -5.27
C MET A 67 4.48 5.79 -5.36
N GLU A 68 4.67 4.95 -6.38
CA GLU A 68 5.95 4.27 -6.63
C GLU A 68 7.09 5.25 -6.90
N ARG A 69 6.81 6.33 -7.63
CA ARG A 69 7.80 7.37 -7.97
C ARG A 69 8.16 8.26 -6.79
N THR A 70 7.23 8.53 -5.89
CA THR A 70 7.38 9.57 -4.85
C THR A 70 7.34 9.01 -3.43
N VAL A 71 6.34 8.22 -3.07
CA VAL A 71 6.12 7.75 -1.69
C VAL A 71 7.09 6.63 -1.32
N LYS A 72 7.26 5.64 -2.20
CA LYS A 72 8.17 4.51 -1.99
C LYS A 72 9.61 4.93 -1.68
N PRO A 73 10.29 5.80 -2.47
CA PRO A 73 11.65 6.22 -2.14
C PRO A 73 11.74 7.16 -0.92
N ASN A 74 10.62 7.72 -0.46
CA ASN A 74 10.55 8.53 0.76
C ASN A 74 10.07 7.73 1.98
N SER A 75 10.01 6.40 1.90
CA SER A 75 9.64 5.55 3.03
C SER A 75 10.88 4.92 3.67
N ASP A 76 10.90 4.79 4.99
CA ASP A 76 12.06 4.23 5.69
C ASP A 76 12.28 2.75 5.36
N ILE A 77 11.18 2.01 5.24
CA ILE A 77 11.18 0.57 5.05
C ILE A 77 10.26 0.25 3.88
N VAL A 78 10.74 -0.63 3.00
CA VAL A 78 9.96 -1.19 1.90
C VAL A 78 9.83 -2.69 2.11
N ILE A 79 8.60 -3.18 2.28
CA ILE A 79 8.31 -4.60 2.44
C ILE A 79 7.57 -5.09 1.21
N GLN A 80 8.00 -6.22 0.66
CA GLN A 80 7.36 -6.83 -0.51
C GLN A 80 5.96 -7.34 -0.14
N GLY A 81 4.94 -6.78 -0.78
CA GLY A 81 3.53 -7.03 -0.47
C GLY A 81 2.97 -8.33 -1.05
N TYR A 82 3.76 -9.05 -1.86
CA TYR A 82 3.36 -10.37 -2.37
C TYR A 82 3.55 -11.49 -1.35
N PHE A 83 4.24 -11.26 -0.23
CA PHE A 83 4.35 -12.25 0.85
C PHE A 83 3.01 -12.51 1.55
N ASN A 84 2.97 -13.59 2.36
CA ASN A 84 1.83 -13.89 3.22
C ASN A 84 1.67 -12.77 4.29
N PRO A 85 0.43 -12.36 4.63
CA PRO A 85 0.18 -11.36 5.67
C PRO A 85 0.92 -11.59 6.99
N SER A 86 1.00 -12.83 7.49
CA SER A 86 1.70 -13.16 8.74
C SER A 86 3.20 -12.80 8.67
N PHE A 87 3.84 -13.07 7.54
CA PHE A 87 5.25 -12.71 7.31
C PHE A 87 5.44 -11.21 7.24
N ILE A 88 4.53 -10.48 6.58
CA ILE A 88 4.59 -9.01 6.51
C ILE A 88 4.45 -8.43 7.92
N VAL A 89 3.53 -8.96 8.74
CA VAL A 89 3.35 -8.51 10.13
C VAL A 89 4.60 -8.77 10.98
N GLU A 90 5.19 -9.96 10.88
CA GLU A 90 6.44 -10.29 11.58
C GLU A 90 7.56 -9.30 11.22
N ARG A 91 7.75 -9.03 9.93
CA ARG A 91 8.73 -8.03 9.45
C ARG A 91 8.45 -6.63 9.99
N ILE A 92 7.19 -6.19 10.03
CA ILE A 92 6.84 -4.88 10.61
C ILE A 92 7.19 -4.84 12.11
N LEU A 93 6.88 -5.90 12.85
CA LEU A 93 7.18 -5.98 14.29
C LEU A 93 8.68 -5.91 14.58
N GLU A 94 9.50 -6.58 13.77
CA GLU A 94 10.96 -6.51 13.89
C GLU A 94 11.47 -5.07 13.71
N GLU A 95 11.03 -4.38 12.66
CA GLU A 95 11.47 -3.00 12.39
C GLU A 95 11.02 -2.03 13.49
N VAL A 96 9.77 -2.15 13.95
CA VAL A 96 9.25 -1.33 15.05
C VAL A 96 10.01 -1.60 16.34
N THR A 97 10.36 -2.86 16.64
CA THR A 97 11.09 -3.23 17.87
C THR A 97 12.53 -2.72 17.84
N ASN A 98 13.21 -2.83 16.68
CA ASN A 98 14.59 -2.37 16.53
C ASN A 98 14.75 -0.86 16.73
N ARG A 99 13.75 -0.05 16.36
CA ARG A 99 13.80 1.41 16.60
C ARG A 99 13.62 1.82 18.06
N LEU A 100 13.19 0.91 18.93
CA LEU A 100 13.00 1.18 20.36
C LEU A 100 14.22 0.81 21.21
N SER A 101 15.14 0.05 20.61
CA SER A 101 16.35 -0.47 21.25
C SER A 101 17.48 0.54 21.14
#